data_AF-A0A318XIS6-F1
#
_entry.id   AF-A0A318XIS6-F1
#
_cell.length_a   1.000
_cell.length_b   1.000
_cell.length_c   1.000
_cell.angle_alpha   90.00
_cell.angle_beta   90.00
_cell.angle_gamma   90.00
#
_symmetry.space_group_name_H-M   'P 1'
#
loop_
_entity.id
_entity.type
_entity.pdbx_description
1 polymer ?
#
loop_
_entity_poly.entity_id
_entity_poly.type
_entity_poly.pdbx_seq_one_letter_code
_entity_poly.pdbx_strand_id
1 'polypeptide(L)'
;MKITIVYGTERKGVTYNIAQEVIRNIENSETSEIFLPRDLPEFCISCFRCFDGEQGTCAHSQYTAPIREKLLWADLIILTSPVYSYHVSGQMKVFLDHFANMWIVHRPQKEMFHKQGLVIATASGPVYSKTLKEMKDSLDFWGVAKTYKLGFAIMNVEWSKVSPKIKAKISVKAEAAAREIIKNNGKVKPCFRVRKWFFVSRIMQRRFKLNPSDAIYWEEQGWTRKKRPWRK
;
A
#
# COMPACT_ATOMS: atom_id res chain seq x y z
N MET A 1 9.32 2.41 15.00
CA MET A 1 8.42 2.67 13.84
C MET A 1 7.63 1.42 13.55
N LYS A 2 6.32 1.49 13.39
CA LYS A 2 5.48 0.33 13.07
C LYS A 2 5.45 0.10 11.55
N ILE A 3 5.77 -1.10 11.10
CA ILE A 3 5.91 -1.43 9.67
C ILE A 3 5.02 -2.63 9.36
N THR A 4 4.11 -2.47 8.39
CA THR A 4 3.39 -3.61 7.82
C THR A 4 3.90 -3.87 6.41
N ILE A 5 4.36 -5.10 6.16
CA ILE A 5 4.83 -5.52 4.83
C ILE A 5 3.86 -6.53 4.23
N VAL A 6 3.47 -6.31 2.98
CA VAL A 6 2.69 -7.24 2.18
C VAL A 6 3.58 -7.80 1.06
N TYR A 7 3.86 -9.09 1.16
CA TYR A 7 4.58 -9.85 0.15
C TYR A 7 3.60 -10.39 -0.90
N GLY A 8 3.77 -9.96 -2.14
CA GLY A 8 2.96 -10.40 -3.28
C GLY A 8 3.14 -11.88 -3.65
N THR A 9 4.09 -12.58 -3.04
CA THR A 9 4.23 -14.04 -3.12
C THR A 9 4.79 -14.58 -1.80
N GLU A 10 4.65 -15.88 -1.55
CA GLU A 10 5.28 -16.54 -0.40
C GLU A 10 6.80 -16.73 -0.56
N ARG A 11 7.33 -16.48 -1.76
CA ARG A 11 8.73 -16.72 -2.07
C ARG A 11 9.61 -15.72 -1.32
N LYS A 12 10.46 -16.23 -0.42
CA LYS A 12 11.56 -15.48 0.21
C LYS A 12 12.77 -15.30 -0.72
N GLY A 13 12.50 -14.80 -1.93
CA GLY A 13 13.48 -14.58 -3.00
C GLY A 13 14.02 -13.14 -3.02
N VAL A 14 14.36 -12.67 -4.21
CA VAL A 14 14.98 -11.33 -4.38
C VAL A 14 14.12 -10.18 -3.83
N THR A 15 12.84 -10.07 -4.22
CA THR A 15 11.97 -8.96 -3.78
C THR A 15 11.82 -8.92 -2.25
N TYR A 16 11.66 -10.09 -1.64
CA TYR A 16 11.60 -10.24 -0.19
C TYR A 16 12.88 -9.71 0.47
N ASN A 17 14.05 -10.16 0.00
CA ASN A 17 15.33 -9.75 0.58
C ASN A 17 15.58 -8.25 0.43
N ILE A 18 15.16 -7.61 -0.67
CA ILE A 18 15.24 -6.14 -0.83
C ILE A 18 14.41 -5.42 0.25
N ALA A 19 13.20 -5.91 0.55
CA ALA A 19 12.39 -5.34 1.61
C ALA A 19 13.07 -5.48 2.98
N GLN A 20 13.65 -6.66 3.24
CA GLN A 20 14.40 -6.93 4.46
C GLN A 20 15.65 -6.04 4.61
N GLU A 21 16.36 -5.74 3.51
CA GLU A 21 17.46 -4.76 3.53
C GLU A 21 16.98 -3.38 3.97
N VAL A 22 15.81 -2.92 3.49
CA VAL A 22 15.26 -1.62 3.91
C VAL A 22 14.92 -1.64 5.40
N ILE A 23 14.25 -2.69 5.86
CA ILE A 23 13.80 -2.82 7.26
C ILE A 23 14.99 -2.86 8.22
N ARG A 24 16.07 -3.59 7.86
CA ARG A 24 17.31 -3.65 8.66
C ARG A 24 17.93 -2.27 8.90
N ASN A 25 17.73 -1.34 7.98
CA ASN A 25 18.21 0.04 8.09
C ASN A 25 17.26 0.97 8.87
N ILE A 26 16.16 0.45 9.41
CA ILE A 26 15.21 1.18 10.26
C ILE A 26 15.27 0.61 11.68
N GLU A 27 16.09 1.24 12.51
CA GLU A 27 16.29 0.87 13.91
C GLU A 27 14.99 0.94 14.73
N ASN A 28 14.87 0.07 15.74
CA ASN A 28 13.72 0.02 16.66
C ASN A 28 12.37 -0.01 15.92
N SER A 29 12.32 -0.75 14.81
CA SER A 29 11.08 -1.02 14.08
C SER A 29 10.35 -2.23 14.65
N GLU A 30 9.02 -2.13 14.71
CA GLU A 30 8.13 -3.24 15.03
C GLU A 30 7.48 -3.66 13.70
N THR A 31 7.61 -4.93 13.33
CA THR A 31 7.22 -5.41 11.99
C THR A 31 6.05 -6.39 12.08
N SER A 32 5.10 -6.22 11.15
CA SER A 32 4.04 -7.18 10.87
C SER A 32 4.14 -7.60 9.41
N GLU A 33 4.35 -8.89 9.16
CA GLU A 33 4.46 -9.44 7.82
C GLU A 33 3.18 -10.13 7.38
N ILE A 34 2.84 -9.96 6.10
CA ILE A 34 1.71 -10.58 5.41
C ILE A 34 2.26 -11.22 4.14
N PHE A 35 1.98 -12.50 3.92
CA PHE A 35 2.42 -13.27 2.77
C PHE A 35 1.21 -13.75 1.97
N LEU A 36 1.18 -13.41 0.68
CA LEU A 36 0.10 -13.80 -0.21
C LEU A 36 0.53 -15.02 -1.06
N PRO A 37 -0.36 -16.01 -1.30
CA PRO A 37 -1.78 -16.01 -0.93
C PRO A 37 -2.08 -16.54 0.48
N ARG A 38 -1.11 -17.07 1.23
CA ARG A 38 -1.34 -17.70 2.54
C ARG A 38 -2.27 -16.92 3.48
N ASP A 39 -2.05 -15.61 3.62
CA ASP A 39 -2.79 -14.78 4.56
C ASP A 39 -4.07 -14.15 3.93
N LEU A 40 -4.26 -14.29 2.61
CA LEU A 40 -5.46 -13.89 1.87
C LEU A 40 -5.60 -14.77 0.60
N PRO A 41 -6.13 -16.00 0.75
CA PRO A 41 -6.16 -16.97 -0.33
C PRO A 41 -7.31 -16.74 -1.31
N GLU A 42 -8.37 -16.07 -0.87
CA GLU A 42 -9.60 -15.94 -1.63
C GLU A 42 -9.56 -14.81 -2.67
N PHE A 43 -10.02 -15.09 -3.89
CA PHE A 43 -10.25 -14.05 -4.89
C PHE A 43 -11.35 -13.07 -4.46
N CYS A 44 -11.27 -11.83 -4.92
CA CYS A 44 -12.41 -10.92 -4.79
C CYS A 44 -13.53 -11.39 -5.72
N ILE A 45 -14.70 -11.70 -5.16
CA ILE A 45 -15.86 -12.22 -5.91
C ILE A 45 -16.83 -11.11 -6.35
N SER A 46 -16.40 -9.84 -6.29
CA SER A 46 -17.21 -8.68 -6.70
C SER A 46 -18.62 -8.67 -6.10
N CYS A 47 -18.76 -9.05 -4.83
CA CYS A 47 -20.07 -9.09 -4.16
C CYS A 47 -20.59 -7.72 -3.70
N PHE A 48 -19.78 -6.65 -3.84
CA PHE A 48 -20.08 -5.26 -3.42
C PHE A 48 -20.48 -5.03 -1.95
N ARG A 49 -20.51 -6.06 -1.10
CA ARG A 49 -20.82 -5.94 0.34
C ARG A 49 -19.96 -4.91 1.09
N CYS A 50 -18.70 -4.76 0.69
CA CYS A 50 -17.77 -3.78 1.27
C CYS A 50 -18.04 -2.33 0.81
N PHE A 51 -18.95 -2.11 -0.13
CA PHE A 51 -19.44 -0.80 -0.56
C PHE A 51 -20.84 -0.52 -0.01
N ASP A 52 -21.74 -1.49 -0.09
CA ASP A 52 -23.18 -1.22 0.13
C ASP A 52 -23.63 -1.33 1.59
N GLY A 53 -22.99 -2.16 2.41
CA GLY A 53 -23.40 -2.36 3.81
C GLY A 53 -23.00 -1.20 4.75
N GLU A 54 -23.85 -0.92 5.75
CA GLU A 54 -23.56 0.05 6.84
C GLU A 54 -22.19 -0.21 7.47
N GLN A 55 -21.89 -1.46 7.84
CA GLN A 55 -20.57 -1.85 8.36
C GLN A 55 -19.50 -2.02 7.27
N GLY A 56 -19.90 -2.22 6.00
CA GLY A 56 -18.97 -2.29 4.87
C GLY A 56 -17.96 -3.45 4.93
N THR A 57 -18.39 -4.64 5.33
CA THR A 57 -17.50 -5.80 5.50
C THR A 57 -17.39 -6.64 4.24
N CYS A 58 -16.17 -7.05 3.88
CA CYS A 58 -15.93 -8.03 2.81
C CYS A 58 -16.55 -9.39 3.17
N ALA A 59 -17.01 -10.16 2.17
CA ALA A 59 -17.44 -11.55 2.36
C ALA A 59 -16.31 -12.45 2.91
N HIS A 60 -15.04 -12.07 2.65
CA HIS A 60 -13.84 -12.73 3.15
C HIS A 60 -13.26 -11.96 4.36
N SER A 61 -14.11 -11.49 5.27
CA SER A 61 -13.72 -10.70 6.45
C SER A 61 -12.73 -11.43 7.36
N GLN A 62 -12.83 -12.76 7.45
CA GLN A 62 -11.90 -13.59 8.22
C GLN A 62 -10.42 -13.42 7.82
N TYR A 63 -10.15 -13.04 6.55
CA TYR A 63 -8.81 -12.74 6.06
C TYR A 63 -8.56 -11.22 5.99
N THR A 64 -9.54 -10.47 5.48
CA THR A 64 -9.36 -9.03 5.19
C THR A 64 -9.36 -8.16 6.45
N ALA A 65 -10.08 -8.52 7.51
CA ALA A 65 -10.14 -7.72 8.73
C ALA A 65 -8.80 -7.71 9.49
N PRO A 66 -8.14 -8.86 9.78
CA PRO A 66 -6.81 -8.86 10.41
C PRO A 66 -5.76 -8.11 9.59
N ILE A 67 -5.83 -8.20 8.25
CA ILE A 67 -4.93 -7.46 7.37
C ILE A 67 -5.20 -5.95 7.48
N ARG A 68 -6.46 -5.53 7.49
CA ARG A 68 -6.84 -4.12 7.65
C ARG A 68 -6.31 -3.54 8.94
N GLU A 69 -6.43 -4.27 10.05
CA GLU A 69 -5.90 -3.86 11.36
C GLU A 69 -4.38 -3.62 11.29
N LYS A 70 -3.64 -4.55 10.70
CA LYS A 70 -2.19 -4.41 10.48
C LYS A 70 -1.86 -3.19 9.61
N LEU A 71 -2.64 -2.90 8.56
CA LEU A 71 -2.44 -1.72 7.71
C LEU A 71 -2.71 -0.41 8.49
N LEU A 72 -3.75 -0.38 9.32
CA LEU A 72 -4.11 0.78 10.13
C LEU A 72 -3.15 1.02 11.31
N TRP A 73 -2.58 -0.05 11.86
CA TRP A 73 -1.58 0.01 12.94
C TRP A 73 -0.23 0.59 12.48
N ALA A 74 0.15 0.41 11.21
CA ALA A 74 1.49 0.76 10.72
C ALA A 74 1.73 2.27 10.51
N ASP A 75 2.96 2.73 10.71
CA ASP A 75 3.44 4.04 10.25
C ASP A 75 3.92 3.98 8.79
N LEU A 76 4.48 2.83 8.40
CA LEU A 76 5.00 2.52 7.07
C LEU A 76 4.32 1.26 6.50
N ILE A 77 3.78 1.36 5.30
CA ILE A 77 3.26 0.22 4.54
C ILE A 77 4.23 -0.10 3.41
N ILE A 78 4.72 -1.34 3.36
CA ILE A 78 5.58 -1.83 2.29
C ILE A 78 4.79 -2.81 1.43
N LEU A 79 4.62 -2.52 0.14
CA LEU A 79 4.07 -3.48 -0.82
C LEU A 79 5.19 -4.00 -1.71
N THR A 80 5.30 -5.31 -1.84
CA THR A 80 6.31 -5.95 -2.67
C THR A 80 5.66 -6.84 -3.71
N SER A 81 6.17 -6.82 -4.94
CA SER A 81 5.71 -7.75 -5.96
C SER A 81 6.82 -8.08 -6.95
N PRO A 82 7.08 -9.35 -7.30
CA PRO A 82 7.74 -9.63 -8.56
C PRO A 82 6.89 -9.10 -9.72
N VAL A 83 7.54 -8.83 -10.85
CA VAL A 83 6.82 -8.48 -12.09
C VAL A 83 6.51 -9.75 -12.86
N TYR A 84 5.23 -10.09 -12.93
CA TYR A 84 4.71 -11.17 -13.76
C TYR A 84 3.75 -10.59 -14.78
N SER A 85 3.96 -10.93 -16.06
CA SER A 85 3.14 -10.40 -17.18
C SER A 85 3.00 -8.88 -17.16
N TYR A 86 4.11 -8.15 -16.98
CA TYR A 86 4.22 -6.68 -16.92
C TYR A 86 3.56 -5.96 -15.73
N HIS A 87 2.94 -6.70 -14.82
CA HIS A 87 2.15 -6.11 -13.73
C HIS A 87 2.55 -6.68 -12.36
N VAL A 88 1.78 -6.34 -11.34
CA VAL A 88 1.87 -7.01 -10.04
C VAL A 88 1.58 -8.50 -10.20
N SER A 89 2.07 -9.29 -9.26
CA SER A 89 1.69 -10.70 -9.10
C SER A 89 0.17 -10.80 -8.94
N GLY A 90 -0.41 -11.92 -9.40
CA GLY A 90 -1.86 -12.15 -9.29
C GLY A 90 -2.33 -12.03 -7.84
N GLN A 91 -1.55 -12.52 -6.87
CA GLN A 91 -1.88 -12.44 -5.46
C GLN A 91 -1.89 -10.99 -4.94
N MET A 92 -0.91 -10.16 -5.34
CA MET A 92 -0.93 -8.73 -5.00
C MET A 92 -2.15 -8.04 -5.61
N LYS A 93 -2.55 -8.39 -6.84
CA LYS A 93 -3.78 -7.83 -7.44
C LYS A 93 -5.02 -8.21 -6.63
N VAL A 94 -5.13 -9.47 -6.20
CA VAL A 94 -6.23 -9.94 -5.32
C VAL A 94 -6.29 -9.15 -4.03
N PHE A 95 -5.15 -8.94 -3.37
CA PHE A 95 -5.06 -8.10 -2.19
C PHE A 95 -5.57 -6.68 -2.48
N LEU A 96 -5.11 -6.04 -3.57
CA LEU A 96 -5.56 -4.69 -3.92
C LEU A 96 -7.07 -4.62 -4.21
N ASP A 97 -7.65 -5.65 -4.83
CA ASP A 97 -9.09 -5.73 -5.14
C ASP A 97 -9.96 -5.82 -3.89
N HIS A 98 -9.51 -6.55 -2.86
CA HIS A 98 -10.23 -6.65 -1.59
C HIS A 98 -10.29 -5.33 -0.81
N PHE A 99 -9.31 -4.43 -1.02
CA PHE A 99 -9.19 -3.17 -0.30
C PHE A 99 -9.57 -1.94 -1.16
N ALA A 100 -10.28 -2.14 -2.27
CA ALA A 100 -10.77 -1.05 -3.12
C ALA A 100 -11.75 -0.11 -2.37
N ASN A 101 -12.49 -0.62 -1.37
CA ASN A 101 -13.40 0.18 -0.56
C ASN A 101 -12.70 1.26 0.30
N MET A 102 -11.40 1.10 0.56
CA MET A 102 -10.58 2.11 1.24
C MET A 102 -10.11 3.24 0.31
N TRP A 103 -10.46 3.21 -0.98
CA TRP A 103 -10.06 4.27 -1.90
C TRP A 103 -10.73 5.60 -1.53
N ILE A 104 -10.06 6.71 -1.84
CA ILE A 104 -10.46 8.07 -1.45
C ILE A 104 -11.84 8.42 -1.95
N VAL A 105 -12.29 7.88 -3.09
CA VAL A 105 -13.64 8.16 -3.56
C VAL A 105 -14.73 7.50 -2.71
N HIS A 106 -14.39 6.46 -1.94
CA HIS A 106 -15.28 5.66 -1.10
C HIS A 106 -15.06 5.99 0.38
N ARG A 107 -14.59 5.04 1.20
CA ARG A 107 -14.42 5.19 2.65
C ARG A 107 -12.94 5.11 3.06
N PRO A 108 -12.10 6.10 2.69
CA PRO A 108 -10.68 6.08 3.04
C PRO A 108 -10.51 6.27 4.54
N GLN A 109 -9.51 5.62 5.14
CA GLN A 109 -9.30 5.65 6.59
C GLN A 109 -8.43 6.83 6.99
N LYS A 110 -8.85 7.60 8.01
CA LYS A 110 -8.18 8.85 8.42
C LYS A 110 -6.70 8.62 8.74
N GLU A 111 -6.39 7.51 9.37
CA GLU A 111 -5.06 7.07 9.78
C GLU A 111 -4.10 6.99 8.59
N MET A 112 -4.59 6.64 7.40
CA MET A 112 -3.77 6.47 6.19
C MET A 112 -3.13 7.78 5.73
N PHE A 113 -3.78 8.92 5.98
CA PHE A 113 -3.31 10.26 5.56
C PHE A 113 -2.08 10.77 6.29
N HIS A 114 -1.57 9.99 7.26
CA HIS A 114 -0.36 10.27 8.01
C HIS A 114 0.74 9.22 7.79
N LYS A 115 0.47 8.19 6.98
CA LYS A 115 1.39 7.06 6.75
C LYS A 115 2.35 7.32 5.60
N GLN A 116 3.45 6.58 5.62
CA GLN A 116 4.36 6.44 4.50
C GLN A 116 4.13 5.11 3.77
N GLY A 117 4.43 5.09 2.48
CA GLY A 117 4.38 3.90 1.64
C GLY A 117 5.75 3.61 1.01
N LEU A 118 6.09 2.35 0.82
CA LEU A 118 7.20 1.93 -0.02
C LEU A 118 6.73 0.80 -0.93
N VAL A 119 6.95 0.95 -2.24
CA VAL A 119 6.61 -0.10 -3.21
C VAL A 119 7.89 -0.65 -3.82
N ILE A 120 8.01 -1.98 -3.85
CA ILE A 120 9.22 -2.69 -4.29
C ILE A 120 8.85 -3.66 -5.40
N ALA A 121 9.57 -3.61 -6.51
CA ALA A 121 9.38 -4.55 -7.61
C ALA A 121 10.70 -5.01 -8.24
N THR A 122 10.74 -6.27 -8.64
CA THR A 122 11.86 -6.86 -9.38
C THR A 122 11.37 -7.58 -10.63
N ALA A 123 12.10 -7.44 -11.72
CA ALA A 123 11.76 -8.06 -13.00
C ALA A 123 13.00 -8.64 -13.68
N SER A 124 12.80 -9.60 -14.59
CA SER A 124 13.82 -10.09 -15.52
C SER A 124 14.09 -9.08 -16.65
N GLY A 125 14.49 -7.86 -16.29
CA GLY A 125 14.69 -6.74 -17.19
C GLY A 125 14.23 -5.41 -16.60
N PRO A 126 14.45 -4.27 -17.27
CA PRO A 126 14.08 -2.94 -16.78
C PRO A 126 12.57 -2.62 -16.92
N VAL A 127 11.70 -3.61 -16.69
CA VAL A 127 10.25 -3.56 -16.99
C VAL A 127 9.39 -3.54 -15.72
N TYR A 128 9.81 -2.82 -14.68
CA TYR A 128 9.13 -2.77 -13.37
C TYR A 128 8.37 -1.47 -13.08
N SER A 129 8.45 -0.48 -13.96
CA SER A 129 7.88 0.87 -13.72
C SER A 129 6.36 0.85 -13.58
N LYS A 130 5.65 0.06 -14.40
CA LYS A 130 4.19 -0.10 -14.34
C LYS A 130 3.73 -0.78 -13.05
N THR A 131 4.37 -1.87 -12.66
CA THR A 131 4.12 -2.56 -11.38
C THR A 131 4.30 -1.64 -10.17
N LEU A 132 5.39 -0.86 -10.12
CA LEU A 132 5.60 0.13 -9.05
C LEU A 132 4.51 1.20 -9.06
N LYS A 133 4.11 1.66 -10.24
CA LYS A 133 3.06 2.67 -10.39
C LYS A 133 1.71 2.13 -9.90
N GLU A 134 1.36 0.89 -10.19
CA GLU A 134 0.10 0.26 -9.78
C GLU A 134 -0.03 0.16 -8.25
N MET A 135 1.00 -0.36 -7.58
CA MET A 135 1.04 -0.40 -6.11
C MET A 135 1.03 1.02 -5.51
N LYS A 136 1.80 1.95 -6.08
CA LYS A 136 1.82 3.34 -5.62
C LYS A 136 0.46 4.01 -5.78
N ASP A 137 -0.18 3.84 -6.93
CA ASP A 137 -1.47 4.45 -7.20
C ASP A 137 -2.51 3.95 -6.19
N SER A 138 -2.48 2.66 -5.84
CA SER A 138 -3.35 2.11 -4.79
C SER A 138 -3.08 2.75 -3.42
N LEU A 139 -1.83 2.88 -2.99
CA LEU A 139 -1.50 3.56 -1.73
C LEU A 139 -1.91 5.05 -1.74
N ASP A 140 -1.69 5.76 -2.85
CA ASP A 140 -2.14 7.14 -3.01
C ASP A 140 -3.68 7.22 -2.90
N PHE A 141 -4.40 6.28 -3.52
CA PHE A 141 -5.86 6.21 -3.44
C PHE A 141 -6.33 5.76 -2.06
N TRP A 142 -5.54 5.08 -1.23
CA TRP A 142 -5.88 4.87 0.19
C TRP A 142 -5.61 6.08 1.08
N GLY A 143 -5.01 7.15 0.54
CA GLY A 143 -4.67 8.36 1.29
C GLY A 143 -3.23 8.42 1.80
N VAL A 144 -2.39 7.41 1.54
CA VAL A 144 -1.00 7.36 2.02
C VAL A 144 -0.24 8.63 1.62
N ALA A 145 0.35 9.29 2.60
CA ALA A 145 0.79 10.68 2.44
C ALA A 145 1.98 10.83 1.47
N LYS A 146 2.93 9.90 1.56
CA LYS A 146 4.16 9.87 0.76
C LYS A 146 4.56 8.44 0.45
N THR A 147 4.82 8.15 -0.82
CA THR A 147 5.18 6.80 -1.29
C THR A 147 6.51 6.80 -2.03
N TYR A 148 7.45 5.98 -1.56
CA TYR A 148 8.75 5.71 -2.18
C TYR A 148 8.67 4.51 -3.13
N LYS A 149 9.61 4.41 -4.08
CA LYS A 149 9.64 3.33 -5.08
C LYS A 149 11.05 2.75 -5.19
N LEU A 150 11.17 1.43 -5.14
CA LEU A 150 12.41 0.70 -5.40
C LEU A 150 12.19 -0.36 -6.48
N GLY A 151 12.91 -0.23 -7.59
CA GLY A 151 12.79 -1.12 -8.74
C GLY A 151 14.15 -1.62 -9.21
N PHE A 152 14.23 -2.91 -9.52
CA PHE A 152 15.48 -3.54 -9.97
C PHE A 152 15.23 -4.55 -11.09
N ALA A 153 16.12 -4.52 -12.09
CA ALA A 153 16.22 -5.55 -13.12
C ALA A 153 17.18 -6.64 -12.62
N ILE A 154 16.66 -7.82 -12.30
CA ILE A 154 17.41 -8.93 -11.71
C ILE A 154 16.93 -10.22 -12.38
N MET A 155 17.78 -10.82 -13.21
CA MET A 155 17.48 -12.07 -13.95
C MET A 155 17.70 -13.32 -13.07
N ASN A 156 17.27 -13.26 -11.81
CA ASN A 156 17.30 -14.39 -10.89
C ASN A 156 16.21 -14.25 -9.84
N VAL A 157 15.76 -15.37 -9.30
CA VAL A 157 14.74 -15.43 -8.26
C VAL A 157 15.33 -15.79 -6.89
N GLU A 158 16.49 -16.43 -6.88
CA GLU A 158 17.23 -16.82 -5.68
C GLU A 158 18.19 -15.71 -5.28
N TRP A 159 18.10 -15.25 -4.02
CA TRP A 159 18.96 -14.19 -3.51
C TRP A 159 20.45 -14.58 -3.46
N SER A 160 20.75 -15.85 -3.21
CA SER A 160 22.12 -16.39 -3.19
C SER A 160 22.83 -16.19 -4.54
N LYS A 161 22.11 -16.34 -5.65
CA LYS A 161 22.63 -16.23 -7.02
C LYS A 161 22.71 -14.79 -7.54
N VAL A 162 22.27 -13.79 -6.78
CA VAL A 162 22.43 -12.37 -7.15
C VAL A 162 23.88 -11.93 -6.92
N SER A 163 24.50 -11.32 -7.93
CA SER A 163 25.91 -10.93 -7.87
C SER A 163 26.19 -9.89 -6.78
N PRO A 164 27.41 -9.88 -6.19
CA PRO A 164 27.79 -8.90 -5.17
C PRO A 164 27.61 -7.44 -5.61
N LYS A 165 27.92 -7.14 -6.88
CA LYS A 165 27.72 -5.80 -7.47
C LYS A 165 26.25 -5.35 -7.44
N ILE A 166 25.31 -6.25 -7.74
CA ILE A 166 23.88 -5.94 -7.68
C ILE A 166 23.43 -5.81 -6.22
N LYS A 167 23.90 -6.67 -5.31
CA LYS A 167 23.60 -6.58 -3.87
C LYS A 167 24.07 -5.25 -3.27
N ALA A 168 25.28 -4.80 -3.60
CA ALA A 168 25.80 -3.50 -3.16
C ALA A 168 24.91 -2.34 -3.65
N LYS A 169 24.48 -2.38 -4.92
CA LYS A 169 23.55 -1.38 -5.48
C LYS A 169 22.19 -1.39 -4.78
N ILE A 170 21.70 -2.57 -4.40
CA ILE A 170 20.48 -2.72 -3.60
C ILE A 170 20.68 -2.08 -2.22
N SER A 171 21.77 -2.41 -1.52
CA SER A 171 22.09 -1.88 -0.18
C SER A 171 22.06 -0.35 -0.17
N VAL A 172 22.81 0.29 -1.08
CA VAL A 172 22.87 1.76 -1.17
C VAL A 172 21.48 2.38 -1.36
N LYS A 173 20.64 1.78 -2.22
CA LYS A 173 19.27 2.27 -2.44
C LYS A 173 18.34 1.98 -1.28
N ALA A 174 18.49 0.84 -0.62
CA ALA A 174 17.71 0.47 0.55
C ALA A 174 18.02 1.40 1.72
N GLU A 175 19.29 1.64 2.00
CA GLU A 175 19.76 2.61 3.00
C GLU A 175 19.25 4.03 2.70
N ALA A 176 19.33 4.48 1.44
CA ALA A 176 18.81 5.79 1.06
C ALA A 176 17.29 5.91 1.28
N ALA A 177 16.53 4.86 0.95
CA ALA A 177 15.10 4.81 1.21
C ALA A 177 14.80 4.82 2.72
N ALA A 178 15.50 4.01 3.50
CA ALA A 178 15.36 3.96 4.96
C ALA A 178 15.65 5.31 5.61
N ARG A 179 16.75 5.98 5.23
CA ARG A 179 17.10 7.33 5.72
C ARG A 179 15.97 8.33 5.47
N GLU A 180 15.42 8.36 4.26
CA GLU A 180 14.30 9.26 3.95
C GLU A 180 13.02 8.90 4.71
N ILE A 181 12.73 7.60 4.87
CA ILE A 181 11.58 7.12 5.65
C ILE A 181 11.69 7.54 7.12
N ILE A 182 12.86 7.36 7.75
CA ILE A 182 13.13 7.75 9.13
C ILE A 182 13.00 9.26 9.30
N LYS A 183 13.66 10.03 8.43
CA LYS A 183 13.62 11.50 8.45
C LYS A 183 12.20 12.06 8.43
N ASN A 184 11.33 11.42 7.65
CA ASN A 184 9.96 11.86 7.42
C ASN A 184 8.94 11.23 8.40
N ASN A 185 9.37 10.35 9.31
CA ASN A 185 8.48 9.70 10.26
C ASN A 185 7.70 10.72 11.11
N GLY A 186 6.37 10.56 11.17
CA GLY A 186 5.46 11.48 11.88
C GLY A 186 5.34 12.89 11.29
N LYS A 187 6.06 13.21 10.19
CA LYS A 187 6.15 14.56 9.60
C LYS A 187 5.49 14.68 8.23
N VAL A 188 5.12 13.55 7.62
CA VAL A 188 4.55 13.54 6.28
C VAL A 188 3.19 14.23 6.22
N LYS A 189 2.94 14.87 5.07
CA LYS A 189 1.65 15.43 4.70
C LYS A 189 1.26 14.88 3.33
N PRO A 190 -0.04 14.69 3.04
CA PRO A 190 -0.48 14.18 1.75
C PRO A 190 0.09 14.96 0.58
N CYS A 191 0.70 14.24 -0.37
CA CYS A 191 1.23 14.82 -1.59
C CYS A 191 0.12 15.45 -2.44
N PHE A 192 0.52 16.24 -3.45
CA PHE A 192 -0.42 16.93 -4.34
C PHE A 192 -1.47 15.99 -4.94
N ARG A 193 -1.07 14.79 -5.38
CA ARG A 193 -1.96 13.81 -6.01
C ARG A 193 -3.05 13.33 -5.04
N VAL A 194 -2.68 12.99 -3.81
CA VAL A 194 -3.63 12.56 -2.77
C VAL A 194 -4.60 13.69 -2.43
N ARG A 195 -4.08 14.91 -2.26
CA ARG A 195 -4.92 16.09 -1.98
C ARG A 195 -5.88 16.37 -3.14
N LYS A 196 -5.41 16.29 -4.38
CA LYS A 196 -6.24 16.45 -5.59
C LYS A 196 -7.41 15.48 -5.56
N TRP A 197 -7.15 14.19 -5.38
CA TRP A 197 -8.21 13.19 -5.34
C TRP A 197 -9.15 13.40 -4.15
N PHE A 198 -8.65 13.75 -2.97
CA PHE A 198 -9.51 14.08 -1.83
C PHE A 198 -10.48 15.23 -2.15
N PHE A 199 -10.01 16.30 -2.79
CA PHE A 199 -10.89 17.43 -3.13
C PHE A 199 -11.87 17.11 -4.25
N VAL A 200 -11.48 16.27 -5.22
CA VAL A 200 -12.40 15.76 -6.25
C VAL A 200 -13.49 14.91 -5.60
N SER A 201 -13.11 13.91 -4.80
CA SER A 201 -14.05 13.05 -4.08
C SER A 201 -14.94 13.84 -3.12
N ARG A 202 -14.41 14.87 -2.44
CA ARG A 202 -15.21 15.79 -1.63
C ARG A 202 -16.32 16.47 -2.44
N ILE A 203 -16.03 16.92 -3.66
CA ILE A 203 -17.04 17.54 -4.53
C ILE A 203 -18.08 16.48 -4.92
N MET A 204 -17.63 15.28 -5.31
CA MET A 204 -18.52 14.19 -5.70
C MET A 204 -19.47 13.79 -4.56
N GLN A 205 -18.93 13.58 -3.37
CA GLN A 205 -19.70 13.18 -2.19
C GLN A 205 -20.63 14.29 -1.70
N ARG A 206 -20.26 15.57 -1.88
CA ARG A 206 -21.14 16.69 -1.51
C ARG A 206 -22.26 16.95 -2.52
N ARG A 207 -22.04 16.73 -3.82
CA ARG A 207 -22.99 17.10 -4.88
C ARG A 207 -23.80 15.93 -5.43
N PHE A 208 -23.14 14.80 -5.71
CA PHE A 208 -23.74 13.71 -6.46
C PHE A 208 -24.22 12.57 -5.56
N LYS A 209 -23.55 12.32 -4.42
CA LYS A 209 -23.95 11.29 -3.43
C LYS A 209 -24.28 9.93 -4.08
N LEU A 210 -23.48 9.51 -5.06
CA LEU A 210 -23.77 8.36 -5.93
C LEU A 210 -23.96 7.05 -5.16
N ASN A 211 -23.24 6.87 -4.05
CA ASN A 211 -23.44 5.79 -3.09
C ASN A 211 -23.85 6.40 -1.74
N PRO A 212 -25.05 6.08 -1.20
CA PRO A 212 -25.52 6.62 0.07
C PRO A 212 -24.60 6.33 1.26
N SER A 213 -24.08 5.11 1.38
CA SER A 213 -23.20 4.68 2.48
C SER A 213 -21.87 5.46 2.47
N ASP A 214 -21.30 5.71 1.29
CA ASP A 214 -20.11 6.54 1.16
C ASP A 214 -20.40 8.01 1.52
N ALA A 215 -21.55 8.55 1.08
CA ALA A 215 -21.93 9.93 1.36
C ALA A 215 -22.13 10.19 2.86
N ILE A 216 -22.83 9.27 3.55
CA ILE A 216 -23.02 9.30 5.00
C ILE A 216 -21.67 9.29 5.70
N TYR A 217 -20.79 8.35 5.35
CA TYR A 217 -19.44 8.26 5.92
C TYR A 217 -18.67 9.60 5.78
N TRP A 218 -18.70 10.21 4.59
CA TRP A 218 -18.02 11.48 4.34
C TRP A 218 -18.60 12.67 5.12
N GLU A 219 -19.91 12.66 5.37
CA GLU A 219 -20.61 13.65 6.19
C GLU A 219 -20.27 13.50 7.68
N GLU A 220 -20.27 12.27 8.20
CA GLU A 220 -19.88 11.93 9.58
C GLU A 220 -18.43 12.33 9.88
N GLN A 221 -17.51 12.06 8.94
CA GLN A 221 -16.12 12.52 9.02
C GLN A 221 -16.00 14.06 8.94
N GLY A 222 -17.06 14.77 8.53
CA GLY A 222 -17.10 16.21 8.30
C GLY A 222 -16.26 16.66 7.11
N TRP A 223 -15.87 15.73 6.24
CA TRP A 223 -14.96 15.97 5.11
C TRP A 223 -15.63 16.69 3.95
N THR A 224 -16.96 16.59 3.82
CA THR A 224 -17.75 17.45 2.93
C THR A 224 -17.70 18.92 3.35
N ARG A 225 -17.46 19.20 4.64
CA ARG A 225 -17.39 20.54 5.24
C ARG A 225 -15.93 21.02 5.39
N LYS A 226 -15.55 21.52 6.57
CA LYS A 226 -14.25 22.17 6.84
C LYS A 226 -13.15 21.18 7.26
N LYS A 227 -13.49 20.00 7.82
CA LYS A 227 -12.51 19.03 8.34
C LYS A 227 -11.69 18.43 7.20
N ARG A 228 -10.42 18.13 7.47
CA ARG A 228 -9.52 17.42 6.54
C ARG A 228 -8.80 16.32 7.32
N PRO A 229 -8.65 15.10 6.77
CA PRO A 229 -8.09 13.99 7.53
C PRO A 229 -6.66 14.24 8.00
N TRP A 230 -5.89 15.06 7.27
CA TRP A 230 -4.50 15.41 7.60
C TRP A 230 -4.32 16.70 8.41
N ARG A 231 -5.41 17.35 8.87
CA ARG A 231 -5.33 18.52 9.76
C ARG A 231 -5.64 18.07 11.18
N LYS A 232 -4.81 18.50 12.14
CA LYS A 232 -5.10 18.37 13.58
C LYS A 232 -6.33 19.21 13.91
#